data_AF-A0A7C2CP49-F1
#
_entry.id   AF-A0A7C2CP49-F1
#
_cell.length_a   1.000
_cell.length_b   1.000
_cell.length_c   1.000
_cell.angle_alpha   90.00
_cell.angle_beta   90.00
_cell.angle_gamma   90.00
#
_symmetry.space_group_name_H-M   'P 1'
#
loop_
_entity.id
_entity.type
_entity.pdbx_description
1 polymer ?
#
loop_
_entity_poly.entity_id
_entity_poly.type
_entity_poly.pdbx_seq_one_letter_code
_entity_poly.pdbx_strand_id
1 'polypeptide(L)' 'MKETQHRMDIFVVGGLHADDFTQAATMYVASGYLLVGFLLDADGYHWKAIYVKAEQLDKILGGNTKHALDRK' A
#
# COMPACT_ATOMS: atom_id res chain seq x y z
N MET A 1 0.84 -27.91 8.40
CA MET A 1 1.50 -26.74 9.02
C MET A 1 0.52 -25.59 8.91
N LYS A 2 0.12 -24.97 10.03
CA LYS A 2 -0.86 -23.87 10.01
C LYS A 2 -0.14 -22.63 9.49
N GLU A 3 -0.48 -22.22 8.28
CA GLU A 3 -0.04 -20.97 7.67
C GLU A 3 -0.55 -19.84 8.57
N THR A 4 0.36 -19.18 9.28
CA THR A 4 0.05 -18.02 10.10
C THR A 4 -0.27 -16.87 9.15
N GLN A 5 -1.52 -16.81 8.69
CA GLN A 5 -2.03 -15.70 7.91
C GLN A 5 -2.05 -14.48 8.85
N HIS A 6 -0.93 -13.75 8.90
CA HIS A 6 -0.93 -12.40 9.44
C HIS A 6 -2.00 -11.64 8.66
N ARG A 7 -3.12 -11.37 9.31
CA ARG A 7 -4.25 -10.63 8.74
C ARG A 7 -3.76 -9.20 8.51
N MET A 8 -3.23 -8.95 7.32
CA MET A 8 -2.73 -7.64 6.90
C MET A 8 -3.93 -6.74 6.64
N ASP A 9 -3.88 -5.49 7.11
CA ASP A 9 -4.90 -4.48 6.82
C ASP A 9 -4.58 -3.83 5.46
N ILE A 10 -4.70 -4.63 4.39
CA ILE A 10 -4.61 -4.15 3.01
C ILE A 10 -5.98 -3.63 2.60
N PHE A 11 -6.01 -2.40 2.12
CA PHE A 11 -7.21 -1.75 1.63
C PHE A 11 -7.05 -1.43 0.14
N VAL A 12 -8.01 -1.85 -0.67
CA VAL A 12 -7.98 -1.65 -2.13
C VAL A 12 -9.13 -0.75 -2.54
N VAL A 13 -8.82 0.32 -3.26
CA VAL A 13 -9.81 1.26 -3.83
C VAL A 13 -9.78 1.10 -5.34
N GLY A 14 -10.90 0.67 -5.93
CA GLY A 14 -11.04 0.48 -7.37
C GLY A 14 -11.96 1.51 -8.03
N GLY A 15 -12.02 1.49 -9.37
CA GLY A 15 -12.88 2.39 -10.15
C GLY A 15 -12.36 3.83 -10.21
N LEU A 16 -11.07 4.03 -9.94
CA LEU A 16 -10.46 5.36 -9.96
C LEU A 16 -10.03 5.71 -11.38
N HIS A 17 -10.37 6.91 -11.85
CA HIS A 17 -9.66 7.51 -12.97
C HIS A 17 -8.31 8.06 -12.50
N ALA A 18 -7.42 8.33 -13.45
CA ALA A 18 -6.12 8.93 -13.17
C ALA A 18 -6.25 10.26 -12.38
N ASP A 19 -7.28 11.05 -12.69
CA ASP A 19 -7.52 12.34 -12.05
C ASP A 19 -8.04 12.21 -10.61
N ASP A 20 -8.80 11.14 -10.32
CA ASP A 20 -9.36 10.86 -8.99
C ASP A 20 -8.30 10.29 -8.02
N PHE A 21 -7.21 9.76 -8.57
CA PHE A 21 -6.17 9.06 -7.81
C PHE A 21 -5.48 9.99 -6.78
N THR A 22 -5.27 11.25 -7.16
CA THR A 22 -4.62 12.26 -6.29
C THR A 22 -5.51 12.63 -5.10
N GLN A 23 -6.82 12.73 -5.33
CA GLN A 23 -7.79 13.02 -4.28
C GLN A 23 -7.94 11.84 -3.31
N ALA A 24 -8.05 10.61 -3.85
CA ALA A 24 -8.06 9.39 -3.07
C ALA A 24 -6.80 9.27 -2.20
N ALA A 25 -5.61 9.47 -2.78
CA ALA A 25 -4.35 9.42 -2.05
C ALA A 25 -4.33 10.40 -0.86
N THR A 26 -4.81 11.62 -1.04
CA THR A 26 -4.83 12.64 0.03
C THR A 26 -5.67 12.21 1.22
N MET A 27 -6.86 11.64 0.97
CA MET A 27 -7.78 11.20 2.02
C MET A 27 -7.20 10.04 2.85
N TYR A 28 -6.56 9.08 2.19
CA TYR A 28 -6.05 7.88 2.87
C TYR A 28 -4.71 8.13 3.58
N VAL A 29 -3.87 9.01 3.05
CA VAL A 29 -2.64 9.45 3.73
C VAL A 29 -2.97 10.14 5.06
N ALA A 30 -4.00 10.99 5.11
CA ALA A 30 -4.46 11.60 6.35
C ALA A 30 -4.92 10.59 7.40
N SER A 31 -5.35 9.40 6.97
CA SER A 31 -5.80 8.30 7.83
C SER A 31 -4.68 7.30 8.20
N GLY A 32 -3.42 7.61 7.84
CA GLY A 32 -2.25 6.78 8.17
C GLY A 32 -2.01 5.60 7.22
N TYR A 33 -2.63 5.62 6.04
CA TYR A 33 -2.39 4.64 4.99
C TYR A 33 -1.40 5.17 3.95
N LEU A 34 -0.54 4.28 3.45
CA LEU A 34 0.44 4.55 2.41
C LEU A 34 0.01 3.80 1.15
N LEU A 35 0.04 4.50 0.02
CA LEU A 35 -0.09 3.88 -1.29
C LEU A 35 1.17 3.06 -1.57
N VAL A 36 1.02 1.76 -1.82
CA VAL A 36 2.14 0.85 -2.10
C VAL A 36 2.12 0.30 -3.53
N GLY A 37 1.03 0.51 -4.27
CA GLY A 37 0.94 0.06 -5.65
C GLY A 37 -0.35 0.48 -6.34
N PHE A 38 -0.34 0.31 -7.65
CA PHE A 38 -1.48 0.55 -8.53
C PHE A 38 -1.59 -0.60 -9.54
N LEU A 39 -2.82 -0.91 -9.92
CA LEU A 39 -3.13 -1.93 -10.92
C LEU A 39 -4.17 -1.36 -11.90
N LEU A 40 -3.88 -1.44 -13.20
CA LEU A 40 -4.89 -1.15 -14.21
C LEU A 40 -5.88 -2.32 -14.24
N ASP A 41 -7.17 -2.01 -14.21
CA ASP A 41 -8.22 -3.03 -14.30
C ASP A 41 -8.30 -3.62 -15.70
N ALA A 42 -8.96 -4.77 -15.83
CA ALA A 42 -9.06 -5.49 -17.09
C ALA A 42 -9.78 -4.71 -18.21
N ASP A 43 -10.55 -3.67 -17.85
CA ASP A 43 -11.20 -2.77 -18.80
C ASP A 43 -10.24 -1.77 -19.47
N GLY A 44 -8.99 -1.69 -19.02
CA GLY A 44 -7.97 -0.81 -19.59
C GLY A 44 -8.17 0.68 -19.31
N TYR A 45 -9.12 1.05 -18.46
CA TYR A 45 -9.51 2.43 -18.19
C TYR A 45 -9.47 2.79 -16.70
N HIS A 46 -9.91 1.88 -15.83
CA HIS A 46 -9.96 2.13 -14.39
C HIS A 46 -8.72 1.61 -13.67
N TRP A 47 -8.36 2.27 -12.57
CA TRP A 47 -7.25 1.88 -11.73
C TRP A 47 -7.74 1.40 -10.36
N LYS A 48 -6.95 0.49 -9.78
CA LYS A 48 -7.03 0.04 -8.40
C LYS A 48 -5.80 0.53 -7.66
N ALA A 49 -6.01 1.25 -6.56
CA ALA A 49 -4.99 1.69 -5.63
C ALA A 49 -4.89 0.70 -4.47
N ILE A 50 -3.67 0.30 -4.11
CA ILE A 50 -3.41 -0.61 -2.99
C ILE A 50 -2.79 0.20 -1.87
N TYR A 51 -3.46 0.22 -0.72
CA TYR A 51 -3.03 0.93 0.48
C TYR A 51 -2.71 -0.03 1.61
N VAL A 52 -1.72 0.35 2.41
CA VAL A 52 -1.27 -0.38 3.59
C VAL A 52 -1.10 0.61 4.73
N LYS A 53 -1.47 0.24 5.95
CA LYS A 53 -1.19 1.07 7.13
C LYS A 53 0.31 1.28 7.32
N ALA A 54 0.73 2.53 7.53
CA ALA A 54 2.14 2.87 7.70
C ALA A 54 2.83 2.06 8.82
N GLU A 55 2.15 1.86 9.95
CA GLU A 55 2.64 1.07 11.09
C GLU A 55 2.85 -0.43 10.79
N GLN A 56 2.23 -0.93 9.72
CA GLN A 56 2.41 -2.31 9.24
C GLN A 56 3.45 -2.38 8.12
N LEU A 57 3.73 -1.27 7.44
CA LEU A 57 4.67 -1.23 6.33
C LEU A 57 6.09 -1.65 6.74
N ASP A 58 6.58 -1.21 7.90
CA ASP A 58 7.89 -1.63 8.43
C ASP A 58 7.97 -3.15 8.70
N LYS A 59 6.85 -3.75 9.08
CA LYS A 59 6.74 -5.20 9.28
C LYS A 59 6.73 -5.95 7.94
N ILE A 60 6.16 -5.32 6.90
CA ILE A 60 6.05 -5.85 5.54
C ILE A 60 7.36 -5.74 4.77
N LEU A 61 8.05 -4.60 4.88
CA LEU A 61 9.36 -4.38 4.26
C LEU A 61 10.48 -5.15 4.96
N GLY A 62 10.19 -5.74 6.12
CA GLY A 62 11.15 -6.40 6.99
C GLY A 62 12.06 -5.36 7.65
N GLY A 63 12.46 -5.59 8.91
CA GLY A 63 13.40 -4.74 9.65
C GLY A 63 14.84 -4.73 9.08
N ASN A 64 14.99 -4.53 7.78
CA ASN A 64 16.25 -4.55 7.03
C ASN A 64 16.81 -3.14 6.78
N THR A 65 16.05 -2.07 7.10
CA THR A 65 16.57 -0.69 7.08
C THR A 65 17.62 -0.43 8.16
N LYS A 66 17.68 -1.24 9.23
CA LYS A 66 18.75 -1.13 10.23
C LYS A 66 20.11 -1.62 9.74
N HIS A 67 20.17 -2.52 8.75
CA HIS A 67 21.44 -3.01 8.20
C HIS A 67 21.96 -2.21 7.00
N ALA A 68 21.15 -1.33 6.42
CA ALA A 68 21.56 -0.50 5.28
C ALA A 68 22.30 0.78 5.68
N LEU A 69 22.25 1.19 6.95
CA LEU A 69 22.88 2.42 7.46
C LEU A 69 24.13 2.18 8.32
N ASP A 70 24.48 0.92 8.61
CA ASP A 70 25.66 0.54 9.43
C ASP A 70 26.86 0.09 8.57
N ARG A 71 26.97 0.61 7.35
CA ARG A 71 28.21 0.54 6.56
C ARG A 71 28.77 1.94 6.38
N LYS A 72 29.40 2.46 7.43
CA LYS A 72 30.38 3.55 7.29
C LYS A 72 31.46 3.42 8.34
#